data_AF-A0A2W5ZM98-F1
#
_entry.id   AF-A0A2W5ZM98-F1
#
_cell.length_a   1.000
_cell.length_b   1.000
_cell.length_c   1.000
_cell.angle_alpha   90.00
_cell.angle_beta   90.00
_cell.angle_gamma   90.00
#
_symmetry.space_group_name_H-M   'P 1'
#
loop_
_entity.id
_entity.type
_entity.pdbx_description
1 polymer ?
#
loop_
_entity_poly.entity_id
_entity_poly.type
_entity_poly.pdbx_seq_one_letter_code
_entity_poly.pdbx_strand_id
1 'polypeptide(L)'
;MNLGVRRRSALQPADFQRQIPKLQALAVKAAALAAYATMVTNYFGLPPDPTLAGVKALIAIFRAISHLPRGAENIAAKIAISPSPRRIAAAAALGTKWLEQQAPCLHTFHPAAWAALVAELRAPLAQGAAFWLPRAGKANRKAAGSLARLLSVPLPKRPADRLALLDAVLLSQALRRKFAAEAGILASVLSDVWQEKRTVFRLIHEVARTVGELAAFDPHLNAERVIGLVRDVTAEAHCDHLETGLDEVVNAFADTIKFLDLDLAAIFQTDSICTIDLNRLSEWAAGWAASHVRFEEWARLVKADRKVRAAGPAWIASALASGELDPKNAQMELETAFAEACWKKAIAADPELAAFDGERHGELVAQIVEIEERSRAAAVRRVSARHQAAIPRGAQGEMRVIRGEIGRKHAHMPLRKLMKAAGRTIQKIKPVFLMSPVSVAQFLPPGSVDFDLLVIDEASRLRPEDALGLVARCRRIVVAGDTKQLPPAGFFDRTIADEADSGDGKETATQHKDPITDFESILSLCEARGLESRMLRWHDPVAATVPDRSLPRGILK
;
A
#
# COMPACT_ATOMS: atom_id res chain seq x y z
N MET A 1 -16.47 2.29 -16.19
CA MET A 1 -16.60 1.87 -14.79
C MET A 1 -15.45 2.48 -14.03
N ASN A 2 -15.73 3.49 -13.20
CA ASN A 2 -14.74 4.10 -12.32
C ASN A 2 -14.46 3.13 -11.14
N LEU A 3 -13.24 3.12 -10.62
CA LEU A 3 -12.60 2.02 -9.85
C LEU A 3 -13.11 1.78 -8.42
N GLY A 4 -14.39 1.95 -8.18
CA GLY A 4 -14.99 1.75 -6.88
C GLY A 4 -15.41 0.32 -6.55
N VAL A 5 -15.25 -0.65 -7.43
CA VAL A 5 -15.69 -2.04 -7.19
C VAL A 5 -14.47 -2.86 -6.81
N ARG A 6 -14.30 -3.17 -5.51
CA ARG A 6 -13.13 -3.89 -5.00
C ARG A 6 -13.38 -5.41 -5.00
N ARG A 7 -12.29 -6.16 -5.24
CA ARG A 7 -11.98 -7.49 -4.67
C ARG A 7 -13.03 -8.64 -4.69
N ARG A 8 -13.89 -8.81 -5.71
CA ARG A 8 -14.55 -10.12 -5.94
C ARG A 8 -14.16 -10.77 -7.27
N SER A 9 -13.08 -11.56 -7.24
CA SER A 9 -12.48 -12.24 -8.42
C SER A 9 -13.20 -13.51 -8.87
N ALA A 10 -14.24 -13.95 -8.15
CA ALA A 10 -14.94 -15.21 -8.38
C ALA A 10 -16.36 -15.03 -8.93
N LEU A 11 -16.77 -13.80 -9.24
CA LEU A 11 -18.09 -13.56 -9.83
C LEU A 11 -18.14 -14.17 -11.22
N GLN A 12 -19.14 -15.01 -11.46
CA GLN A 12 -19.44 -15.50 -12.80
C GLN A 12 -20.35 -14.51 -13.54
N PRO A 13 -20.36 -14.51 -14.89
CA PRO A 13 -21.30 -13.70 -15.66
C PRO A 13 -22.76 -13.92 -15.25
N ALA A 14 -23.12 -15.15 -14.90
CA ALA A 14 -24.46 -15.51 -14.41
C ALA A 14 -24.81 -14.86 -13.06
N ASP A 15 -23.83 -14.68 -12.16
CA ASP A 15 -24.04 -13.98 -10.89
C ASP A 15 -24.36 -12.51 -11.12
N PHE A 16 -23.68 -11.88 -12.08
CA PHE A 16 -23.94 -10.48 -12.44
C PHE A 16 -25.29 -10.32 -13.14
N GLN A 17 -25.67 -11.24 -14.04
CA GLN A 17 -27.00 -11.23 -14.67
C GLN A 17 -28.14 -11.25 -13.64
N ARG A 18 -27.99 -11.99 -12.54
CA ARG A 18 -28.97 -12.01 -11.43
C ARG A 18 -29.04 -10.69 -10.65
N GLN A 19 -28.03 -9.83 -10.76
CA GLN A 19 -27.97 -8.54 -10.07
C GLN A 19 -28.49 -7.38 -10.93
N ILE A 20 -28.50 -7.51 -12.25
CA ILE A 20 -29.07 -6.49 -13.15
C ILE A 20 -30.46 -6.01 -12.69
N PRO A 21 -31.47 -6.89 -12.46
CA PRO A 21 -32.79 -6.42 -12.03
C PRO A 21 -32.77 -5.74 -10.64
N LYS A 22 -31.86 -6.16 -9.75
CA LYS A 22 -31.70 -5.54 -8.42
C LYS A 22 -31.09 -4.14 -8.52
N LEU A 23 -30.10 -3.95 -9.39
CA LEU A 23 -29.48 -2.66 -9.67
C LEU A 23 -30.47 -1.69 -10.35
N GLN A 24 -31.27 -2.19 -11.30
CA GLN A 24 -32.35 -1.41 -11.92
C GLN A 24 -33.40 -0.99 -10.90
N ALA A 25 -33.82 -1.91 -10.02
CA ALA A 25 -34.75 -1.61 -8.95
C ALA A 25 -34.17 -0.57 -7.97
N LEU A 26 -32.90 -0.70 -7.59
CA LEU A 26 -32.20 0.27 -6.74
C LEU A 26 -32.20 1.67 -7.39
N ALA A 27 -31.88 1.76 -8.68
CA ALA A 27 -31.89 3.04 -9.40
C ALA A 27 -33.28 3.70 -9.39
N VAL A 28 -34.31 2.93 -9.72
CA VAL A 28 -35.71 3.43 -9.73
C VAL A 28 -36.15 3.86 -8.34
N LYS A 29 -35.89 3.05 -7.31
CA LYS A 29 -36.25 3.38 -5.91
C LYS A 29 -35.53 4.61 -5.39
N ALA A 30 -34.22 4.72 -5.65
CA ALA A 30 -33.43 5.89 -5.24
C ALA A 30 -33.93 7.17 -5.92
N ALA A 31 -34.20 7.13 -7.23
CA ALA A 31 -34.76 8.28 -7.96
C ALA A 31 -36.17 8.66 -7.45
N ALA A 32 -37.05 7.68 -7.22
CA ALA A 32 -38.39 7.93 -6.71
C ALA A 32 -38.36 8.58 -5.32
N LEU A 33 -37.51 8.07 -4.42
CA LEU A 33 -37.33 8.63 -3.08
C LEU A 33 -36.74 10.05 -3.14
N ALA A 34 -35.74 10.29 -3.99
CA ALA A 34 -35.15 11.63 -4.18
C ALA A 34 -36.18 12.64 -4.69
N ALA A 35 -36.97 12.25 -5.69
CA ALA A 35 -38.03 13.10 -6.26
C ALA A 35 -39.11 13.41 -5.21
N TYR A 36 -39.51 12.41 -4.43
CA TYR A 36 -40.49 12.59 -3.37
C TYR A 36 -39.96 13.48 -2.23
N ALA A 37 -38.73 13.27 -1.77
CA ALA A 37 -38.07 14.12 -0.78
C ALA A 37 -37.94 15.57 -1.27
N THR A 38 -37.63 15.77 -2.55
CA THR A 38 -37.58 17.09 -3.20
C THR A 38 -38.96 17.75 -3.24
N MET A 39 -40.01 17.00 -3.57
CA MET A 39 -41.40 17.50 -3.55
C MET A 39 -41.79 17.97 -2.14
N VAL A 40 -41.46 17.19 -1.11
CA VAL A 40 -41.76 17.52 0.29
C VAL A 40 -40.95 18.72 0.78
N THR A 41 -39.64 18.78 0.50
CA THR A 41 -38.79 19.92 0.90
C THR A 41 -39.27 21.22 0.26
N ASN A 42 -39.62 21.19 -1.04
CA ASN A 42 -40.24 22.33 -1.73
C ASN A 42 -41.58 22.74 -1.09
N TYR A 43 -42.39 21.76 -0.66
CA TYR A 43 -43.60 22.05 0.08
C TYR A 43 -43.29 22.75 1.41
N PHE A 44 -42.26 22.33 2.15
CA PHE A 44 -41.85 22.99 3.40
C PHE A 44 -41.05 24.29 3.22
N GLY A 45 -40.69 24.65 1.99
CA GLY A 45 -39.86 25.82 1.70
C GLY A 45 -38.39 25.64 2.08
N LEU A 46 -37.95 24.38 2.23
CA LEU A 46 -36.57 24.03 2.53
C LEU A 46 -35.76 23.84 1.24
N PRO A 47 -34.44 24.10 1.25
CA PRO A 47 -33.58 23.71 0.14
C PRO A 47 -33.64 22.19 -0.06
N PRO A 48 -33.59 21.70 -1.32
CA PRO A 48 -33.60 20.28 -1.58
C PRO A 48 -32.31 19.64 -1.05
N ASP A 49 -32.46 18.65 -0.18
CA ASP A 49 -31.38 17.79 0.30
C ASP A 49 -31.71 16.34 -0.04
N PRO A 50 -31.39 15.88 -1.27
CA PRO A 50 -31.68 14.52 -1.71
C PRO A 50 -30.71 13.49 -1.13
N THR A 51 -30.07 13.75 0.01
CA THR A 51 -29.23 12.77 0.70
C THR A 51 -30.05 11.85 1.60
N LEU A 52 -29.49 10.69 1.95
CA LEU A 52 -30.10 9.77 2.93
C LEU A 52 -30.28 10.44 4.31
N ALA A 53 -29.41 11.37 4.69
CA ALA A 53 -29.55 12.19 5.90
C ALA A 53 -30.68 13.22 5.78
N GLY A 54 -30.81 13.88 4.63
CA GLY A 54 -31.92 14.79 4.34
C GLY A 54 -33.28 14.10 4.43
N VAL A 55 -33.40 12.89 3.88
CA VAL A 55 -34.62 12.07 4.02
C VAL A 55 -34.91 11.74 5.49
N LYS A 56 -33.90 11.38 6.29
CA LYS A 56 -34.08 11.15 7.74
C LYS A 56 -34.54 12.41 8.48
N ALA A 57 -34.06 13.59 8.09
CA ALA A 57 -34.53 14.85 8.65
C ALA A 57 -36.02 15.09 8.33
N LEU A 58 -36.46 14.82 7.10
CA LEU A 58 -37.89 14.92 6.72
C LEU A 58 -38.76 13.94 7.50
N ILE A 59 -38.30 12.70 7.69
CA ILE A 59 -38.98 11.70 8.54
C ILE A 59 -39.12 12.24 9.97
N ALA A 60 -38.06 12.84 10.52
CA ALA A 60 -38.11 13.43 11.86
C ALA A 60 -39.08 14.62 11.95
N ILE A 61 -39.16 15.46 10.91
CA ILE A 61 -40.14 16.55 10.80
C ILE A 61 -41.56 15.98 10.79
N PHE A 62 -41.87 15.01 9.92
CA PHE A 62 -43.21 14.41 9.88
C PHE A 62 -43.60 13.69 11.17
N ARG A 63 -42.64 13.02 11.82
CA ARG A 63 -42.85 12.41 13.14
C ARG A 63 -43.12 13.46 14.22
N ALA A 64 -42.45 14.61 14.18
CA ALA A 64 -42.77 15.71 15.09
C ALA A 64 -44.18 16.27 14.82
N ILE A 65 -44.59 16.40 13.54
CA ILE A 65 -45.94 16.83 13.15
C ILE A 65 -47.00 15.84 13.67
N SER A 66 -46.79 14.53 13.55
CA SER A 66 -47.76 13.52 14.02
C SER A 66 -47.93 13.50 15.54
N HIS A 67 -46.95 13.99 16.30
CA HIS A 67 -47.06 14.21 17.74
C HIS A 67 -47.81 15.49 18.13
N LEU A 68 -48.18 16.35 17.18
CA LEU A 68 -48.90 17.58 17.48
C LEU A 68 -50.40 17.26 17.68
N PRO A 69 -51.01 17.65 18.82
CA PRO A 69 -52.40 17.30 19.10
C PRO A 69 -53.37 17.88 18.06
N ARG A 70 -54.32 17.06 17.59
CA ARG A 70 -55.35 17.49 16.63
C ARG A 70 -56.19 18.64 17.19
N GLY A 71 -56.48 19.65 16.37
CA GLY A 71 -57.24 20.84 16.80
C GLY A 71 -56.40 21.90 17.52
N ALA A 72 -55.08 21.71 17.63
CA ALA A 72 -54.18 22.66 18.26
C ALA A 72 -53.50 23.62 17.25
N GLU A 73 -54.01 23.73 16.02
CA GLU A 73 -53.35 24.45 14.93
C GLU A 73 -53.27 25.95 15.23
N ASN A 74 -54.33 26.53 15.79
CA ASN A 74 -54.35 27.94 16.18
C ASN A 74 -53.31 28.23 17.28
N ILE A 75 -53.14 27.29 18.22
CA ILE A 75 -52.13 27.39 19.29
C ILE A 75 -50.73 27.28 18.68
N ALA A 76 -50.52 26.30 17.81
CA ALA A 76 -49.24 26.08 17.15
C ALA A 76 -48.83 27.29 16.29
N ALA A 77 -49.76 27.88 15.53
CA ALA A 77 -49.49 29.02 14.65
C ALA A 77 -49.06 30.25 15.44
N LYS A 78 -49.75 30.55 16.54
CA LYS A 78 -49.38 31.65 17.45
C LYS A 78 -48.01 31.43 18.10
N ILE A 79 -47.71 30.20 18.50
CA ILE A 79 -46.43 29.85 19.12
C ILE A 79 -45.29 29.89 18.09
N ALA A 80 -45.53 29.50 16.84
CA ALA A 80 -44.51 29.51 15.79
C ALA A 80 -44.02 30.91 15.43
N ILE A 81 -44.87 31.94 15.56
CA ILE A 81 -44.53 33.35 15.32
C ILE A 81 -43.83 33.97 16.55
N SER A 82 -43.84 33.29 17.70
CA SER A 82 -43.20 33.80 18.91
C SER A 82 -41.67 33.70 18.85
N PRO A 83 -40.94 34.70 19.39
CA PRO A 83 -39.47 34.68 19.43
C PRO A 83 -38.87 33.55 20.29
N SER A 84 -39.65 32.88 21.16
CA SER A 84 -39.12 31.77 21.97
C SER A 84 -40.17 30.71 22.34
N PRO A 85 -40.38 29.69 21.48
CA PRO A 85 -41.22 28.52 21.79
C PRO A 85 -40.77 27.77 23.04
N ARG A 86 -39.45 27.70 23.28
CA ARG A 86 -38.87 27.06 24.48
C ARG A 86 -39.33 27.74 25.77
N ARG A 87 -39.39 29.08 25.80
CA ARG A 87 -39.87 29.84 26.96
C ARG A 87 -41.35 29.62 27.20
N ILE A 88 -42.15 29.56 26.13
CA ILE A 88 -43.58 29.22 26.20
C ILE A 88 -43.78 27.82 26.77
N ALA A 89 -43.00 26.83 26.30
CA ALA A 89 -43.05 25.47 26.81
C ALA A 89 -42.72 25.41 28.31
N ALA A 90 -41.70 26.15 28.77
CA ALA A 90 -41.33 26.23 30.18
C ALA A 90 -42.42 26.89 31.04
N ALA A 91 -43.02 27.99 30.57
CA ALA A 91 -44.10 28.67 31.26
C ALA A 91 -45.36 27.79 31.36
N ALA A 92 -45.72 27.10 30.28
CA ALA A 92 -46.83 26.15 30.27
C ALA A 92 -46.57 24.95 31.19
N ALA A 93 -45.33 24.43 31.24
CA ALA A 93 -44.94 23.36 32.17
C ALA A 93 -45.12 23.77 33.64
N LEU A 94 -44.82 25.03 33.99
CA LEU A 94 -45.08 25.56 35.34
C LEU A 94 -46.58 25.62 35.65
N GLY A 95 -47.41 26.01 34.68
CA GLY A 95 -48.87 26.00 34.80
C GLY A 95 -49.42 24.58 35.01
N THR A 96 -48.94 23.60 34.23
CA THR A 96 -49.30 22.18 34.38
C THR A 96 -48.93 21.65 35.76
N LYS A 97 -47.68 21.85 36.20
CA LYS A 97 -47.22 21.42 37.53
C LYS A 97 -48.01 22.06 38.66
N TRP A 98 -48.37 23.34 38.51
CA TRP A 98 -49.19 24.04 39.50
C TRP A 98 -50.59 23.42 39.62
N LEU A 99 -51.28 23.18 38.49
CA LEU A 99 -52.61 22.58 38.49
C LEU A 99 -52.59 21.13 38.99
N GLU A 100 -51.62 20.32 38.56
CA GLU A 100 -51.45 18.93 39.03
C GLU A 100 -51.21 18.87 40.54
N GLN A 101 -50.38 19.77 41.07
CA GLN A 101 -50.16 19.88 42.52
C GLN A 101 -51.42 20.32 43.27
N GLN A 102 -52.20 21.24 42.69
CA GLN A 102 -53.37 21.81 43.35
C GLN A 102 -54.57 20.86 43.31
N ALA A 103 -54.74 20.09 42.22
CA ALA A 103 -55.86 19.19 41.98
C ALA A 103 -56.23 18.28 43.17
N PRO A 104 -55.31 17.48 43.76
CA PRO A 104 -55.64 16.60 44.89
C PRO A 104 -56.02 17.38 46.16
N CYS A 105 -55.67 18.65 46.24
CA CYS A 105 -55.90 19.50 47.39
C CYS A 105 -57.19 20.32 47.30
N LEU A 106 -57.84 20.40 46.13
CA LEU A 106 -59.02 21.26 45.91
C LEU A 106 -60.22 20.90 46.78
N HIS A 107 -60.45 19.61 47.05
CA HIS A 107 -61.53 19.17 47.94
C HIS A 107 -61.14 19.19 49.42
N THR A 108 -59.85 19.29 49.71
CA THR A 108 -59.30 19.25 51.07
C THR A 108 -59.25 20.64 51.71
N PHE A 109 -59.08 21.69 50.91
CA PHE A 109 -58.92 23.07 51.38
C PHE A 109 -60.08 23.97 50.96
N HIS A 110 -60.41 24.93 51.82
CA HIS A 110 -61.30 26.03 51.48
C HIS A 110 -60.60 26.97 50.47
N PRO A 111 -61.31 27.61 49.51
CA PRO A 111 -60.69 28.50 48.52
C PRO A 111 -59.79 29.60 49.10
N ALA A 112 -60.07 30.04 50.33
CA ALA A 112 -59.26 31.01 51.07
C ALA A 112 -57.80 30.56 51.30
N ALA A 113 -57.54 29.25 51.36
CA ALA A 113 -56.19 28.69 51.56
C ALA A 113 -55.20 29.10 50.45
N TRP A 114 -55.71 29.33 49.24
CA TRP A 114 -54.88 29.66 48.07
C TRP A 114 -54.37 31.10 48.04
N ALA A 115 -54.94 31.98 48.87
CA ALA A 115 -54.53 33.38 49.02
C ALA A 115 -54.01 33.70 50.44
N ALA A 116 -54.19 32.79 51.40
CA ALA A 116 -53.78 32.99 52.78
C ALA A 116 -52.24 32.99 52.94
N LEU A 117 -51.75 33.79 53.89
CA LEU A 117 -50.34 33.82 54.28
C LEU A 117 -50.06 32.64 55.23
N VAL A 118 -49.72 31.48 54.66
CA VAL A 118 -49.56 30.22 55.41
C VAL A 118 -48.11 29.87 55.73
N ALA A 119 -47.13 30.62 55.20
CA ALA A 119 -45.70 30.38 55.41
C ALA A 119 -45.30 30.40 56.89
N GLU A 120 -45.86 31.33 57.66
CA GLU A 120 -45.61 31.47 59.10
C GLU A 120 -46.12 30.27 59.92
N LEU A 121 -47.05 29.48 59.36
CA LEU A 121 -47.60 28.29 60.02
C LEU A 121 -46.61 27.12 59.99
N ARG A 122 -45.61 27.13 59.10
CA ARG A 122 -44.71 25.99 58.86
C ARG A 122 -43.80 25.72 60.04
N ALA A 123 -43.12 26.75 60.57
CA ALA A 123 -42.15 26.56 61.64
C ALA A 123 -42.78 25.97 62.93
N PRO A 124 -43.93 26.49 63.45
CA PRO A 124 -44.59 25.90 64.62
C PRO A 124 -45.10 24.47 64.37
N LEU A 125 -45.65 24.18 63.19
CA LEU A 125 -46.19 22.84 62.86
C LEU A 125 -45.08 21.81 62.60
N ALA A 126 -43.95 22.23 62.02
CA ALA A 126 -42.79 21.37 61.83
C ALA A 126 -42.16 20.97 63.18
N GLN A 127 -42.01 21.91 64.10
CA GLN A 127 -41.55 21.63 65.46
C GLN A 127 -42.49 20.69 66.21
N GLY A 128 -43.82 20.86 66.06
CA GLY A 128 -44.82 19.97 66.63
C GLY A 128 -44.88 18.58 65.97
N ALA A 129 -44.46 18.45 64.71
CA ALA A 129 -44.33 17.17 64.03
C ALA A 129 -43.06 16.41 64.44
N ALA A 130 -41.95 17.13 64.64
CA ALA A 130 -40.66 16.55 65.04
C ALA A 130 -40.62 16.11 66.51
N PHE A 131 -41.25 16.86 67.43
CA PHE A 131 -41.19 16.58 68.86
C PHE A 131 -42.47 16.93 69.61
N TRP A 132 -42.74 16.28 70.74
CA TRP A 132 -44.04 16.39 71.43
C TRP A 132 -44.21 17.63 72.30
N LEU A 133 -43.14 18.12 72.95
CA LEU A 133 -43.19 19.29 73.84
C LEU A 133 -43.69 20.57 73.13
N PRO A 134 -43.20 20.93 71.92
CA PRO A 134 -43.71 22.07 71.16
C PRO A 134 -45.21 21.98 70.81
N ARG A 135 -45.80 20.77 70.81
CA ARG A 135 -47.22 20.58 70.45
C ARG A 135 -48.17 21.22 71.44
N ALA A 136 -47.83 21.23 72.72
CA ALA A 136 -48.61 21.86 73.79
C ALA A 136 -48.47 23.41 73.78
N GLY A 137 -47.45 23.92 73.11
CA GLY A 137 -47.16 25.35 72.98
C GLY A 137 -48.28 26.15 72.31
N LYS A 138 -48.45 27.40 72.76
CA LYS A 138 -49.46 28.34 72.23
C LYS A 138 -49.29 28.58 70.72
N ALA A 139 -48.04 28.62 70.23
CA ALA A 139 -47.72 28.82 68.82
C ALA A 139 -48.19 27.67 67.92
N ASN A 140 -47.92 26.41 68.29
CA ASN A 140 -48.38 25.24 67.52
C ASN A 140 -49.91 25.09 67.55
N ARG A 141 -50.56 25.33 68.70
CA ARG A 141 -52.03 25.31 68.79
C ARG A 141 -52.68 26.40 67.94
N LYS A 142 -52.12 27.61 67.93
CA LYS A 142 -52.57 28.71 67.06
C LYS A 142 -52.39 28.35 65.58
N ALA A 143 -51.23 27.80 65.20
CA ALA A 143 -50.95 27.41 63.82
C ALA A 143 -51.86 26.26 63.34
N ALA A 144 -52.09 25.25 64.17
CA ALA A 144 -53.02 24.16 63.90
C ALA A 144 -54.48 24.64 63.77
N GLY A 145 -54.90 25.59 64.61
CA GLY A 145 -56.21 26.23 64.52
C GLY A 145 -56.37 27.07 63.25
N SER A 146 -55.33 27.82 62.86
CA SER A 146 -55.30 28.55 61.58
C SER A 146 -55.35 27.60 60.39
N LEU A 147 -54.62 26.47 60.41
CA LEU A 147 -54.70 25.45 59.36
C LEU A 147 -56.09 24.81 59.30
N ALA A 148 -56.70 24.50 60.44
CA ALA A 148 -58.05 23.93 60.50
C ALA A 148 -59.11 24.83 59.86
N ARG A 149 -58.98 26.16 59.98
CA ARG A 149 -59.88 27.13 59.33
C ARG A 149 -59.73 27.19 57.81
N LEU A 150 -58.61 26.70 57.29
CA LEU A 150 -58.33 26.65 55.86
C LEU A 150 -58.69 25.30 55.23
N LEU A 151 -59.06 24.30 56.04
CA LEU A 151 -59.47 22.98 55.57
C LEU A 151 -60.99 22.92 55.40
N SER A 152 -61.42 22.23 54.35
CA SER A 152 -62.82 21.82 54.14
C SER A 152 -63.13 20.49 54.83
N VAL A 153 -62.09 19.82 55.37
CA VAL A 153 -62.15 18.53 56.07
C VAL A 153 -61.66 18.68 57.52
N PRO A 154 -62.01 17.76 58.43
CA PRO A 154 -61.47 17.77 59.79
C PRO A 154 -59.94 17.76 59.82
N LEU A 155 -59.35 18.54 60.74
CA LEU A 155 -57.90 18.58 60.92
C LEU A 155 -57.35 17.18 61.23
N PRO A 156 -56.37 16.66 60.47
CA PRO A 156 -55.83 15.32 60.70
C PRO A 156 -55.31 15.12 62.13
N LYS A 157 -55.43 13.90 62.66
CA LYS A 157 -54.95 13.59 64.03
C LYS A 157 -53.42 13.56 64.10
N ARG A 158 -52.74 13.09 63.06
CA ARG A 158 -51.27 12.98 63.03
C ARG A 158 -50.63 14.35 62.69
N PRO A 159 -49.64 14.82 63.47
CA PRO A 159 -48.92 16.05 63.18
C PRO A 159 -48.18 16.06 61.83
N ALA A 160 -47.64 14.92 61.41
CA ALA A 160 -46.99 14.76 60.11
C ALA A 160 -47.95 15.05 58.95
N ASP A 161 -49.18 14.54 59.02
CA ASP A 161 -50.22 14.76 58.00
C ASP A 161 -50.63 16.25 57.94
N ARG A 162 -50.67 16.94 59.09
CA ARG A 162 -50.92 18.40 59.13
C ARG A 162 -49.82 19.18 58.44
N LEU A 163 -48.56 18.79 58.67
CA LEU A 163 -47.41 19.42 58.03
C LEU A 163 -47.39 19.14 56.52
N ALA A 164 -47.69 17.91 56.10
CA ALA A 164 -47.79 17.53 54.69
C ALA A 164 -48.87 18.32 53.95
N LEU A 165 -50.04 18.52 54.58
CA LEU A 165 -51.10 19.38 54.04
C LEU A 165 -50.65 20.83 53.87
N LEU A 166 -49.99 21.39 54.88
CA LEU A 166 -49.44 22.75 54.79
C LEU A 166 -48.37 22.86 53.69
N ASP A 167 -47.51 21.85 53.56
CA ASP A 167 -46.45 21.81 52.55
C ASP A 167 -47.01 21.70 51.14
N ALA A 168 -48.10 20.95 50.96
CA ALA A 168 -48.80 20.89 49.68
C ALA A 168 -49.36 22.26 49.26
N VAL A 169 -49.91 23.04 50.20
CA VAL A 169 -50.37 24.41 49.92
C VAL A 169 -49.21 25.35 49.65
N LEU A 170 -48.13 25.29 50.44
CA LEU A 170 -46.94 26.12 50.23
C LEU A 170 -46.28 25.85 48.88
N LEU A 171 -46.19 24.57 48.48
CA LEU A 171 -45.65 24.18 47.20
C LEU A 171 -46.55 24.67 46.05
N SER A 172 -47.88 24.55 46.18
CA SER A 172 -48.84 25.11 45.21
C SER A 172 -48.73 26.63 45.11
N GLN A 173 -48.63 27.35 46.24
CA GLN A 173 -48.45 28.81 46.25
C GLN A 173 -47.11 29.22 45.62
N ALA A 174 -46.03 28.48 45.88
CA ALA A 174 -44.72 28.74 45.28
C ALA A 174 -44.75 28.52 43.75
N LEU A 175 -45.36 27.43 43.27
CA LEU A 175 -45.54 27.17 41.85
C LEU A 175 -46.42 28.24 41.18
N ARG A 176 -47.50 28.67 41.84
CA ARG A 176 -48.35 29.77 41.36
C ARG A 176 -47.58 31.08 41.20
N ARG A 177 -46.70 31.42 42.15
CA ARG A 177 -45.83 32.63 42.04
C ARG A 177 -44.87 32.54 40.87
N LYS A 178 -44.21 31.37 40.70
CA LYS A 178 -43.32 31.13 39.56
C LYS A 178 -44.06 31.20 38.22
N PHE A 179 -45.26 30.63 38.15
CA PHE A 179 -46.11 30.70 36.97
C PHE A 179 -46.60 32.13 36.70
N ALA A 180 -47.06 32.86 37.72
CA ALA A 180 -47.54 34.24 37.57
C ALA A 180 -46.48 35.19 37.01
N ALA A 181 -45.20 34.95 37.32
CA ALA A 181 -44.09 35.71 36.75
C ALA A 181 -43.94 35.52 35.23
N GLU A 182 -44.32 34.36 34.68
CA GLU A 182 -44.23 34.05 33.24
C GLU A 182 -45.59 34.09 32.52
N ALA A 183 -46.70 34.19 33.26
CA ALA A 183 -48.07 34.12 32.71
C ALA A 183 -48.36 35.25 31.72
N GLY A 184 -47.73 36.42 31.88
CA GLY A 184 -47.87 37.55 30.95
C GLY A 184 -47.44 37.22 29.52
N ILE A 185 -46.48 36.30 29.35
CA ILE A 185 -45.97 35.89 28.03
C ILE A 185 -46.93 34.93 27.34
N LEU A 186 -47.52 34.01 28.10
CA LEU A 186 -48.55 33.12 27.57
C LEU A 186 -49.79 33.93 27.15
N ALA A 187 -50.19 34.92 27.97
CA ALA A 187 -51.30 35.80 27.65
C ALA A 187 -51.03 36.66 26.40
N SER A 188 -49.80 37.20 26.23
CA SER A 188 -49.46 38.00 25.05
C SER A 188 -49.42 37.19 23.76
N VAL A 189 -48.98 35.94 23.81
CA VAL A 189 -48.85 35.08 22.62
C VAL A 189 -50.17 34.40 22.26
N LEU A 190 -50.92 33.91 23.24
CA LEU A 190 -52.14 33.13 23.00
C LEU A 190 -53.39 34.00 22.85
N SER A 191 -53.36 35.25 23.32
CA SER A 191 -54.45 36.24 23.17
C SER A 191 -55.84 35.65 23.48
N ASP A 192 -56.69 35.51 22.46
CA ASP A 192 -58.02 34.91 22.45
C ASP A 192 -58.10 33.45 22.96
N VAL A 193 -56.99 32.69 22.90
CA VAL A 193 -56.92 31.31 23.41
C VAL A 193 -56.63 31.27 24.92
N TRP A 194 -56.17 32.39 25.51
CA TRP A 194 -55.87 32.46 26.93
C TRP A 194 -57.14 32.62 27.77
N GLN A 195 -57.43 31.63 28.62
CA GLN A 195 -58.59 31.64 29.53
C GLN A 195 -58.20 31.40 31.00
N GLU A 196 -57.03 31.88 31.42
CA GLU A 196 -56.46 31.70 32.77
C GLU A 196 -56.66 30.28 33.35
N LYS A 197 -57.70 30.05 34.16
CA LYS A 197 -58.00 28.79 34.85
C LYS A 197 -58.64 27.71 33.97
N ARG A 198 -59.19 28.06 32.80
CA ARG A 198 -59.79 27.12 31.83
C ARG A 198 -58.79 26.67 30.76
N THR A 199 -57.61 27.25 30.76
CA THR A 199 -56.54 26.94 29.82
C THR A 199 -55.97 25.54 30.10
N VAL A 200 -55.88 24.70 29.07
CA VAL A 200 -55.23 23.38 29.17
C VAL A 200 -53.72 23.57 29.01
N PHE A 201 -53.01 23.88 30.10
CA PHE A 201 -51.55 24.13 30.07
C PHE A 201 -50.74 22.96 29.52
N ARG A 202 -51.21 21.73 29.73
CA ARG A 202 -50.58 20.52 29.18
C ARG A 202 -50.57 20.53 27.65
N LEU A 203 -51.69 20.93 27.02
CA LEU A 203 -51.80 21.07 25.57
C LEU A 203 -50.82 22.13 25.05
N ILE A 204 -50.77 23.30 25.69
CA ILE A 204 -49.84 24.37 25.30
C ILE A 204 -48.39 23.93 25.47
N HIS A 205 -48.07 23.22 26.55
CA HIS A 205 -46.73 22.69 26.78
C HIS A 205 -46.32 21.70 25.68
N GLU A 206 -47.18 20.74 25.36
CA GLU A 206 -46.94 19.75 24.32
C GLU A 206 -46.76 20.42 22.94
N VAL A 207 -47.65 21.34 22.56
CA VAL A 207 -47.56 22.09 21.31
C VAL A 207 -46.30 22.96 21.26
N ALA A 208 -45.98 23.70 22.33
CA ALA A 208 -44.81 24.57 22.37
C ALA A 208 -43.49 23.79 22.29
N ARG A 209 -43.44 22.60 22.89
CA ARG A 209 -42.32 21.68 22.77
C ARG A 209 -42.15 21.22 21.33
N THR A 210 -43.21 20.71 20.70
CA THR A 210 -43.17 20.22 19.32
C THR A 210 -42.83 21.33 18.31
N VAL A 211 -43.40 22.53 18.45
CA VAL A 211 -43.04 23.69 17.61
C VAL A 211 -41.58 24.10 17.84
N GLY A 212 -41.10 24.03 19.08
CA GLY A 212 -39.69 24.28 19.40
C GLY A 212 -38.73 23.24 18.82
N GLU A 213 -39.16 21.98 18.69
CA GLU A 213 -38.42 20.91 18.01
C GLU A 213 -38.39 21.13 16.50
N LEU A 214 -39.53 21.46 15.89
CA LEU A 214 -39.65 21.80 14.47
C LEU A 214 -38.75 22.98 14.07
N ALA A 215 -38.77 24.06 14.86
CA ALA A 215 -37.91 25.22 14.66
C ALA A 215 -36.41 24.94 14.89
N ALA A 216 -36.07 23.85 15.59
CA ALA A 216 -34.67 23.45 15.80
C ALA A 216 -34.09 22.62 14.65
N PHE A 217 -34.94 22.02 13.79
CA PHE A 217 -34.48 21.30 12.61
C PHE A 217 -33.95 22.26 11.54
N ASP A 218 -34.73 23.30 11.18
CA ASP A 218 -34.31 24.32 10.23
C ASP A 218 -35.02 25.67 10.53
N PRO A 219 -34.29 26.80 10.65
CA PRO A 219 -34.87 28.13 10.85
C PRO A 219 -35.76 28.62 9.71
N HIS A 220 -35.60 28.09 8.49
CA HIS A 220 -36.35 28.47 7.30
C HIS A 220 -37.59 27.61 7.05
N LEU A 221 -37.86 26.64 7.93
CA LEU A 221 -39.03 25.78 7.84
C LEU A 221 -40.32 26.62 7.83
N ASN A 222 -41.15 26.47 6.80
CA ASN A 222 -42.43 27.18 6.71
C ASN A 222 -43.43 26.62 7.72
N ALA A 223 -43.48 27.24 8.90
CA ALA A 223 -44.33 26.80 10.00
C ALA A 223 -45.82 26.77 9.65
N GLU A 224 -46.32 27.68 8.80
CA GLU A 224 -47.73 27.69 8.40
C GLU A 224 -48.12 26.43 7.61
N ARG A 225 -47.28 26.02 6.65
CA ARG A 225 -47.50 24.80 5.87
C ARG A 225 -47.36 23.54 6.71
N VAL A 226 -46.37 23.51 7.61
CA VAL A 226 -46.15 22.41 8.56
C VAL A 226 -47.35 22.23 9.51
N ILE A 227 -47.89 23.33 10.03
CA ILE A 227 -49.06 23.31 10.92
C ILE A 227 -50.33 22.96 10.14
N GLY A 228 -50.44 23.35 8.88
CA GLY A 228 -51.54 22.96 8.00
C GLY A 228 -51.70 21.45 7.86
N LEU A 229 -50.59 20.70 7.84
CA LEU A 229 -50.57 19.23 7.78
C LEU A 229 -51.11 18.53 9.03
N VAL A 230 -51.23 19.23 10.18
CA VAL A 230 -51.79 18.66 11.43
C VAL A 230 -53.27 18.31 11.26
N ARG A 231 -53.96 18.99 10.33
CA ARG A 231 -55.37 18.75 10.02
C ARG A 231 -55.60 17.48 9.21
N ASP A 232 -54.59 17.04 8.48
CA ASP A 232 -54.69 15.92 7.56
C ASP A 232 -54.04 14.66 8.16
N VAL A 233 -54.67 13.51 7.95
CA VAL A 233 -54.10 12.18 8.29
C VAL A 233 -52.87 11.85 7.41
N THR A 234 -52.46 12.78 6.54
CA THR A 234 -51.41 12.62 5.55
C THR A 234 -50.01 12.67 6.17
N ALA A 235 -49.81 13.35 7.32
CA ALA A 235 -48.48 13.45 7.93
C ALA A 235 -47.89 12.08 8.31
N GLU A 236 -48.71 11.21 8.90
CA GLU A 236 -48.32 9.81 9.20
C GLU A 236 -48.05 9.04 7.90
N ALA A 237 -48.93 9.15 6.89
CA ALA A 237 -48.74 8.49 5.60
C ALA A 237 -47.46 8.96 4.86
N HIS A 238 -47.11 10.24 4.94
CA HIS A 238 -45.88 10.79 4.39
C HIS A 238 -44.65 10.27 5.16
N CYS A 239 -44.74 10.17 6.49
CA CYS A 239 -43.71 9.57 7.34
C CYS A 239 -43.46 8.11 6.94
N ASP A 240 -44.52 7.30 6.89
CA ASP A 240 -44.46 5.87 6.56
C ASP A 240 -43.92 5.64 5.14
N HIS A 241 -44.33 6.47 4.18
CA HIS A 241 -43.83 6.39 2.80
C HIS A 241 -42.33 6.69 2.72
N LEU A 242 -41.86 7.73 3.39
CA LEU A 242 -40.43 8.08 3.43
C LEU A 242 -39.61 7.03 4.17
N GLU A 243 -40.10 6.51 5.30
CA GLU A 243 -39.43 5.45 6.07
C GLU A 243 -39.30 4.16 5.25
N THR A 244 -40.40 3.71 4.66
CA THR A 244 -40.42 2.51 3.82
C THR A 244 -39.49 2.68 2.62
N GLY A 245 -39.56 3.83 1.93
CA GLY A 245 -38.69 4.12 0.79
C GLY A 245 -37.21 4.17 1.18
N LEU A 246 -36.90 4.79 2.32
CA LEU A 246 -35.54 4.87 2.85
C LEU A 246 -34.99 3.48 3.19
N ASP A 247 -35.74 2.66 3.91
CA ASP A 247 -35.34 1.32 4.29
C ASP A 247 -35.14 0.42 3.07
N GLU A 248 -36.03 0.50 2.08
CA GLU A 248 -35.89 -0.24 0.83
C GLU A 248 -34.61 0.14 0.06
N VAL A 249 -34.30 1.43 -0.04
CA VAL A 249 -33.08 1.91 -0.72
C VAL A 249 -31.84 1.51 0.06
N VAL A 250 -31.82 1.71 1.39
CA VAL A 250 -30.67 1.36 2.23
C VAL A 250 -30.40 -0.15 2.19
N ASN A 251 -31.43 -0.98 2.28
CA ASN A 251 -31.26 -2.44 2.23
C ASN A 251 -30.77 -2.90 0.85
N ALA A 252 -31.38 -2.41 -0.24
CA ALA A 252 -30.95 -2.75 -1.59
C ALA A 252 -29.52 -2.25 -1.89
N PHE A 253 -29.14 -1.10 -1.36
CA PHE A 253 -27.80 -0.57 -1.51
C PHE A 253 -26.77 -1.32 -0.66
N ALA A 254 -27.10 -1.70 0.57
CA ALA A 254 -26.24 -2.52 1.42
C ALA A 254 -25.95 -3.89 0.79
N ASP A 255 -26.96 -4.53 0.18
CA ASP A 255 -26.79 -5.75 -0.60
C ASP A 255 -25.84 -5.55 -1.80
N THR A 256 -25.96 -4.40 -2.47
CA THR A 256 -25.10 -4.03 -3.59
C THR A 256 -23.66 -3.78 -3.15
N ILE A 257 -23.45 -3.03 -2.06
CA ILE A 257 -22.13 -2.82 -1.45
C ILE A 257 -21.48 -4.17 -1.12
N LYS A 258 -22.22 -5.08 -0.49
CA LYS A 258 -21.70 -6.40 -0.11
C LYS A 258 -21.42 -7.29 -1.32
N PHE A 259 -22.26 -7.23 -2.35
CA PHE A 259 -22.09 -8.06 -3.54
C PHE A 259 -20.90 -7.61 -4.40
N LEU A 260 -20.80 -6.31 -4.64
CA LEU A 260 -19.79 -5.66 -5.46
C LEU A 260 -18.51 -5.27 -4.68
N ASP A 261 -18.54 -5.37 -3.34
CA ASP A 261 -17.48 -4.88 -2.43
C ASP A 261 -17.07 -3.43 -2.79
N LEU A 262 -18.06 -2.54 -2.72
CA LEU A 262 -17.90 -1.15 -3.16
C LEU A 262 -17.03 -0.32 -2.21
N ASP A 263 -16.12 0.46 -2.78
CA ASP A 263 -15.36 1.53 -2.16
C ASP A 263 -16.14 2.84 -2.24
N LEU A 264 -16.84 3.16 -1.16
CA LEU A 264 -17.70 4.34 -1.08
C LEU A 264 -16.90 5.64 -1.24
N ALA A 265 -15.68 5.72 -0.70
CA ALA A 265 -14.81 6.88 -0.83
C ALA A 265 -14.47 7.15 -2.30
N ALA A 266 -14.16 6.10 -3.06
CA ALA A 266 -13.83 6.23 -4.48
C ALA A 266 -15.03 6.63 -5.35
N ILE A 267 -16.25 6.16 -5.03
CA ILE A 267 -17.43 6.37 -5.89
C ILE A 267 -18.18 7.65 -5.51
N PHE A 268 -18.42 7.83 -4.22
CA PHE A 268 -19.29 8.86 -3.68
C PHE A 268 -18.53 9.97 -2.94
N GLN A 269 -17.19 9.87 -2.82
CA GLN A 269 -16.36 10.83 -2.08
C GLN A 269 -16.77 10.96 -0.61
N THR A 270 -17.30 9.88 -0.04
CA THR A 270 -17.70 9.79 1.36
C THR A 270 -17.55 8.37 1.89
N ASP A 271 -17.22 8.25 3.17
CA ASP A 271 -17.22 6.99 3.90
C ASP A 271 -18.56 6.70 4.60
N SER A 272 -19.46 7.68 4.62
CA SER A 272 -20.75 7.58 5.29
C SER A 272 -21.88 7.38 4.28
N ILE A 273 -22.62 6.29 4.45
CA ILE A 273 -23.83 6.02 3.66
C ILE A 273 -24.84 7.16 3.82
N CYS A 274 -24.94 7.77 5.00
CA CYS A 274 -25.95 8.81 5.26
C CYS A 274 -25.75 10.08 4.41
N THR A 275 -24.54 10.37 3.94
CA THR A 275 -24.27 11.59 3.15
C THR A 275 -24.36 11.35 1.64
N ILE A 276 -24.76 10.15 1.22
CA ILE A 276 -24.87 9.82 -0.20
C ILE A 276 -26.12 10.48 -0.79
N ASP A 277 -25.92 11.21 -1.88
CA ASP A 277 -26.97 11.78 -2.71
C ASP A 277 -27.71 10.66 -3.47
N LEU A 278 -29.04 10.63 -3.33
CA LEU A 278 -29.92 9.62 -3.92
C LEU A 278 -30.00 9.70 -5.45
N ASN A 279 -29.88 10.89 -6.04
CA ASN A 279 -29.82 11.04 -7.50
C ASN A 279 -28.51 10.44 -8.02
N ARG A 280 -27.39 10.75 -7.37
CA ARG A 280 -26.09 10.17 -7.70
C ARG A 280 -26.11 8.65 -7.54
N LEU A 281 -26.69 8.13 -6.44
CA LEU A 281 -26.88 6.69 -6.25
C LEU A 281 -27.69 6.05 -7.39
N SER A 282 -28.78 6.71 -7.81
CA SER A 282 -29.60 6.25 -8.94
C SER A 282 -28.80 6.18 -10.25
N GLU A 283 -28.08 7.24 -10.59
CA GLU A 283 -27.25 7.30 -11.79
C GLU A 283 -26.19 6.19 -11.81
N TRP A 284 -25.51 5.98 -10.68
CA TRP A 284 -24.52 4.90 -10.55
C TRP A 284 -25.15 3.51 -10.69
N ALA A 285 -26.26 3.25 -10.01
CA ALA A 285 -26.96 1.97 -10.08
C ALA A 285 -27.46 1.67 -11.51
N ALA A 286 -28.01 2.68 -12.21
CA ALA A 286 -28.40 2.56 -13.61
C ALA A 286 -27.20 2.32 -14.52
N GLY A 287 -26.10 3.03 -14.31
CA GLY A 287 -24.85 2.85 -15.05
C GLY A 287 -24.25 1.45 -14.87
N TRP A 288 -24.30 0.90 -13.66
CA TRP A 288 -23.86 -0.48 -13.38
C TRP A 288 -24.75 -1.52 -14.08
N ALA A 289 -26.07 -1.33 -14.07
CA ALA A 289 -26.99 -2.22 -14.77
C ALA A 289 -26.79 -2.19 -16.30
N ALA A 290 -26.59 -0.99 -16.87
CA ALA A 290 -26.39 -0.81 -18.31
C ALA A 290 -25.04 -1.34 -18.80
N SER A 291 -23.99 -1.25 -17.98
CA SER A 291 -22.61 -1.62 -18.35
C SER A 291 -22.29 -3.12 -18.22
N HIS A 292 -23.29 -3.99 -18.07
CA HIS A 292 -23.11 -5.43 -17.86
C HIS A 292 -22.27 -6.11 -18.97
N VAL A 293 -22.33 -5.60 -20.20
CA VAL A 293 -21.54 -6.11 -21.33
C VAL A 293 -20.02 -5.98 -21.10
N ARG A 294 -19.60 -5.02 -20.26
CA ARG A 294 -18.20 -4.76 -19.92
C ARG A 294 -17.70 -5.58 -18.73
N PHE A 295 -18.49 -6.54 -18.25
CA PHE A 295 -18.13 -7.36 -17.10
C PHE A 295 -16.79 -8.08 -17.29
N GLU A 296 -16.52 -8.63 -18.47
CA GLU A 296 -15.25 -9.32 -18.73
C GLU A 296 -14.04 -8.37 -18.70
N GLU A 297 -14.20 -7.14 -19.18
CA GLU A 297 -13.16 -6.11 -19.11
C GLU A 297 -12.87 -5.74 -17.65
N TRP A 298 -13.93 -5.54 -16.85
CA TRP A 298 -13.82 -5.24 -15.43
C TRP A 298 -13.17 -6.41 -14.66
N ALA A 299 -13.57 -7.66 -14.92
CA ALA A 299 -13.00 -8.83 -14.27
C ALA A 299 -11.51 -8.98 -14.59
N ARG A 300 -11.11 -8.72 -15.85
CA ARG A 300 -9.70 -8.65 -16.27
C ARG A 300 -8.95 -7.55 -15.52
N LEU A 301 -9.52 -6.36 -15.42
CA LEU A 301 -8.93 -5.22 -14.71
C LEU A 301 -8.73 -5.51 -13.22
N VAL A 302 -9.74 -6.05 -12.52
CA VAL A 302 -9.64 -6.41 -11.08
C VAL A 302 -8.58 -7.49 -10.85
N LYS A 303 -8.47 -8.47 -11.76
CA LYS A 303 -7.42 -9.48 -11.68
C LYS A 303 -6.03 -8.87 -11.89
N ALA A 304 -5.89 -7.93 -12.82
CA ALA A 304 -4.64 -7.21 -13.07
C ALA A 304 -4.24 -6.31 -11.89
N ASP A 305 -5.16 -5.49 -11.36
CA ASP A 305 -4.94 -4.63 -10.19
C ASP A 305 -4.44 -5.45 -8.99
N ARG A 306 -5.07 -6.60 -8.70
CA ARG A 306 -4.60 -7.50 -7.64
C ARG A 306 -3.18 -8.02 -7.86
N LYS A 307 -2.85 -8.40 -9.10
CA LYS A 307 -1.49 -8.87 -9.42
C LYS A 307 -0.46 -7.76 -9.18
N VAL A 308 -0.75 -6.54 -9.60
CA VAL A 308 0.15 -5.38 -9.40
C VAL A 308 0.33 -5.10 -7.91
N ARG A 309 -0.77 -5.06 -7.13
CA ARG A 309 -0.72 -4.84 -5.68
C ARG A 309 -0.02 -5.95 -4.90
N ALA A 310 -0.04 -7.18 -5.40
CA ALA A 310 0.63 -8.31 -4.77
C ALA A 310 2.14 -8.37 -5.12
N ALA A 311 2.51 -7.97 -6.34
CA ALA A 311 3.89 -8.01 -6.81
C ALA A 311 4.72 -6.79 -6.37
N GLY A 312 4.08 -5.63 -6.20
CA GLY A 312 4.79 -4.38 -5.93
C GLY A 312 4.04 -3.42 -5.02
N PRO A 313 4.56 -2.19 -4.87
CA PRO A 313 3.94 -1.18 -4.02
C PRO A 313 2.50 -0.86 -4.45
N ALA A 314 1.57 -0.89 -3.50
CA ALA A 314 0.15 -0.66 -3.76
C ALA A 314 -0.17 0.72 -4.35
N TRP A 315 0.72 1.71 -4.15
CA TRP A 315 0.54 3.06 -4.68
C TRP A 315 0.57 3.09 -6.22
N ILE A 316 1.30 2.20 -6.89
CA ILE A 316 1.34 2.14 -8.37
C ILE A 316 -0.04 1.81 -8.92
N ALA A 317 -0.67 0.78 -8.35
CA ALA A 317 -2.03 0.39 -8.72
C ALA A 317 -3.05 1.49 -8.39
N SER A 318 -2.87 2.21 -7.29
CA SER A 318 -3.70 3.37 -6.93
C SER A 318 -3.50 4.56 -7.88
N ALA A 319 -2.28 4.85 -8.32
CA ALA A 319 -1.97 5.91 -9.28
C ALA A 319 -2.58 5.61 -10.66
N LEU A 320 -2.46 4.36 -11.14
CA LEU A 320 -3.13 3.90 -12.35
C LEU A 320 -4.66 3.99 -12.25
N ALA A 321 -5.21 3.69 -11.07
CA ALA A 321 -6.64 3.77 -10.82
C ALA A 321 -7.14 5.23 -10.83
N SER A 322 -6.45 6.12 -10.11
CA SER A 322 -6.82 7.54 -10.05
C SER A 322 -6.61 8.30 -11.36
N GLY A 323 -5.80 7.75 -12.28
CA GLY A 323 -5.38 8.41 -13.51
C GLY A 323 -4.18 9.34 -13.35
N GLU A 324 -3.59 9.41 -12.14
CA GLU A 324 -2.32 10.10 -11.90
C GLU A 324 -1.17 9.54 -12.75
N LEU A 325 -1.20 8.21 -12.99
CA LEU A 325 -0.26 7.54 -13.89
C LEU A 325 -0.99 7.14 -15.18
N ASP A 326 -0.54 7.66 -16.33
CA ASP A 326 -1.10 7.27 -17.63
C ASP A 326 -0.77 5.79 -17.91
N PRO A 327 -1.78 4.91 -18.08
CA PRO A 327 -1.55 3.50 -18.39
C PRO A 327 -0.69 3.26 -19.64
N LYS A 328 -0.67 4.20 -20.60
CA LYS A 328 0.14 4.07 -21.82
C LYS A 328 1.63 4.24 -21.55
N ASN A 329 2.00 5.10 -20.61
CA ASN A 329 3.38 5.44 -20.29
C ASN A 329 3.87 4.75 -18.99
N ALA A 330 2.97 4.14 -18.24
CA ALA A 330 3.23 3.54 -16.94
C ALA A 330 4.46 2.61 -16.92
N GLN A 331 4.63 1.77 -17.95
CA GLN A 331 5.79 0.88 -18.03
C GLN A 331 7.10 1.68 -18.14
N MET A 332 7.16 2.63 -19.07
CA MET A 332 8.35 3.46 -19.30
C MET A 332 8.70 4.31 -18.07
N GLU A 333 7.71 4.93 -17.43
CA GLU A 333 7.91 5.73 -16.23
C GLU A 333 8.43 4.88 -15.06
N LEU A 334 7.89 3.68 -14.86
CA LEU A 334 8.35 2.76 -13.82
C LEU A 334 9.77 2.25 -14.09
N GLU A 335 10.08 1.86 -15.34
CA GLU A 335 11.44 1.43 -15.73
C GLU A 335 12.45 2.56 -15.54
N THR A 336 12.08 3.79 -15.90
CA THR A 336 12.94 4.97 -15.73
C THR A 336 13.17 5.29 -14.25
N ALA A 337 12.10 5.32 -13.45
CA ALA A 337 12.21 5.56 -12.01
C ALA A 337 13.03 4.47 -11.30
N PHE A 338 12.88 3.21 -11.73
CA PHE A 338 13.68 2.10 -11.22
C PHE A 338 15.16 2.25 -11.61
N ALA A 339 15.45 2.54 -12.87
CA ALA A 339 16.81 2.77 -13.35
C ALA A 339 17.48 3.94 -12.63
N GLU A 340 16.76 5.05 -12.43
CA GLU A 340 17.25 6.21 -11.70
C GLU A 340 17.52 5.89 -10.22
N ALA A 341 16.64 5.11 -9.58
CA ALA A 341 16.84 4.66 -8.20
C ALA A 341 18.07 3.74 -8.09
N CYS A 342 18.26 2.81 -9.03
CA CYS A 342 19.44 1.97 -9.12
C CYS A 342 20.71 2.80 -9.33
N TRP A 343 20.68 3.79 -10.23
CA TRP A 343 21.80 4.69 -10.51
C TRP A 343 22.18 5.53 -9.29
N LYS A 344 21.19 6.14 -8.63
CA LYS A 344 21.41 6.89 -7.38
C LYS A 344 22.02 6.01 -6.29
N LYS A 345 21.55 4.76 -6.15
CA LYS A 345 22.11 3.79 -5.20
C LYS A 345 23.55 3.41 -5.56
N ALA A 346 23.85 3.23 -6.85
CA ALA A 346 25.19 2.93 -7.32
C ALA A 346 26.17 4.08 -7.04
N ILE A 347 25.81 5.33 -7.37
CA ILE A 347 26.61 6.52 -7.05
C ILE A 347 26.82 6.67 -5.54
N ALA A 348 25.79 6.43 -4.74
CA ALA A 348 25.92 6.52 -3.29
C ALA A 348 26.90 5.50 -2.70
N ALA A 349 27.01 4.31 -3.33
CA ALA A 349 27.97 3.28 -2.94
C ALA A 349 29.38 3.54 -3.47
N ASP A 350 29.48 4.09 -4.69
CA ASP A 350 30.73 4.43 -5.35
C ASP A 350 30.63 5.82 -6.03
N PRO A 351 31.07 6.89 -5.34
CA PRO A 351 30.98 8.25 -5.85
C PRO A 351 31.80 8.49 -7.14
N GLU A 352 32.82 7.68 -7.42
CA GLU A 352 33.64 7.85 -8.64
C GLU A 352 32.83 7.56 -9.90
N LEU A 353 31.80 6.71 -9.82
CA LEU A 353 30.89 6.43 -10.94
C LEU A 353 30.16 7.67 -11.43
N ALA A 354 29.95 8.68 -10.59
CA ALA A 354 29.31 9.93 -11.00
C ALA A 354 30.19 10.76 -11.96
N ALA A 355 31.51 10.58 -11.90
CA ALA A 355 32.48 11.25 -12.75
C ALA A 355 32.95 10.38 -13.92
N PHE A 356 32.45 9.14 -14.02
CA PHE A 356 32.85 8.22 -15.08
C PHE A 356 32.27 8.65 -16.42
N ASP A 357 33.17 8.95 -17.36
CA ASP A 357 32.85 9.27 -18.74
C ASP A 357 33.19 8.08 -19.64
N GLY A 358 32.14 7.37 -20.05
CA GLY A 358 32.27 6.18 -20.89
C GLY A 358 32.86 6.46 -22.26
N GLU A 359 32.58 7.64 -22.85
CA GLU A 359 33.12 8.01 -24.16
C GLU A 359 34.63 8.25 -24.06
N ARG A 360 35.05 9.06 -23.08
CA ARG A 360 36.47 9.34 -22.83
C ARG A 360 37.27 8.07 -22.49
N HIS A 361 36.67 7.15 -21.74
CA HIS A 361 37.32 5.86 -21.45
C HIS A 361 37.45 5.01 -22.72
N GLY A 362 36.41 4.98 -23.56
CA GLY A 362 36.45 4.31 -24.86
C GLY A 362 37.54 4.86 -25.79
N GLU A 363 37.71 6.18 -25.85
CA GLU A 363 38.78 6.83 -26.61
C GLU A 363 40.17 6.44 -26.09
N LEU A 364 40.37 6.41 -24.77
CA LEU A 364 41.65 6.02 -24.17
C LEU A 364 42.01 4.57 -24.51
N VAL A 365 41.03 3.65 -24.42
CA VAL A 365 41.22 2.25 -24.81
C VAL A 365 41.63 2.15 -26.28
N ALA A 366 40.95 2.87 -27.18
CA ALA A 366 41.29 2.89 -28.60
C ALA A 366 42.71 3.40 -28.85
N GLN A 367 43.14 4.45 -28.15
CA GLN A 367 44.50 4.99 -28.25
C GLN A 367 45.56 3.98 -27.77
N ILE A 368 45.31 3.27 -26.67
CA ILE A 368 46.22 2.25 -26.15
C ILE A 368 46.39 1.13 -27.17
N VAL A 369 45.28 0.63 -27.74
CA VAL A 369 45.31 -0.43 -28.77
C VAL A 369 46.13 0.04 -29.98
N GLU A 370 45.90 1.25 -30.46
CA GLU A 370 46.62 1.80 -31.61
C GLU A 370 48.13 1.93 -31.34
N ILE A 371 48.52 2.39 -30.15
CA ILE A 371 49.92 2.50 -29.74
C ILE A 371 50.57 1.10 -29.64
N GLU A 372 49.86 0.12 -29.08
CA GLU A 372 50.34 -1.25 -28.96
C GLU A 372 50.61 -1.87 -30.35
N GLU A 373 49.69 -1.70 -31.29
CA GLU A 373 49.85 -2.20 -32.67
C GLU A 373 51.05 -1.57 -33.36
N ARG A 374 51.23 -0.24 -33.23
CA ARG A 374 52.39 0.47 -33.77
C ARG A 374 53.70 0.00 -33.13
N SER A 375 53.70 -0.19 -31.81
CA SER A 375 54.86 -0.70 -31.06
C SER A 375 55.25 -2.11 -31.51
N ARG A 376 54.26 -3.00 -31.66
CA ARG A 376 54.44 -4.37 -32.18
C ARG A 376 55.04 -4.35 -33.58
N ALA A 377 54.49 -3.54 -34.49
CA ALA A 377 55.01 -3.41 -35.85
C ALA A 377 56.45 -2.87 -35.89
N ALA A 378 56.81 -1.91 -35.01
CA ALA A 378 58.18 -1.43 -34.86
C ALA A 378 59.12 -2.51 -34.31
N ALA A 379 58.67 -3.28 -33.31
CA ALA A 379 59.44 -4.38 -32.74
C ALA A 379 59.73 -5.48 -33.77
N VAL A 380 58.74 -5.88 -34.57
CA VAL A 380 58.91 -6.86 -35.66
C VAL A 380 59.97 -6.39 -36.65
N ARG A 381 59.91 -5.13 -37.09
CA ARG A 381 60.90 -4.54 -38.01
C ARG A 381 62.31 -4.59 -37.40
N ARG A 382 62.45 -4.20 -36.13
CA ARG A 382 63.73 -4.19 -35.41
C ARG A 382 64.32 -5.61 -35.27
N VAL A 383 63.50 -6.59 -34.88
CA VAL A 383 63.92 -8.00 -34.74
C VAL A 383 64.34 -8.57 -36.08
N SER A 384 63.56 -8.32 -37.15
CA SER A 384 63.87 -8.77 -38.50
C SER A 384 65.21 -8.21 -39.00
N ALA A 385 65.43 -6.89 -38.86
CA ALA A 385 66.68 -6.24 -39.26
C ALA A 385 67.89 -6.80 -38.50
N ARG A 386 67.77 -6.98 -37.17
CA ARG A 386 68.85 -7.55 -36.35
C ARG A 386 69.15 -9.00 -36.73
N HIS A 387 68.13 -9.80 -37.00
CA HIS A 387 68.30 -11.18 -37.45
C HIS A 387 69.01 -11.23 -38.80
N GLN A 388 68.56 -10.45 -39.80
CA GLN A 388 69.19 -10.39 -41.12
C GLN A 388 70.67 -10.00 -41.08
N ALA A 389 71.04 -9.09 -40.16
CA ALA A 389 72.43 -8.70 -39.95
C ALA A 389 73.29 -9.81 -39.30
N ALA A 390 72.68 -10.68 -38.49
CA ALA A 390 73.37 -11.75 -37.77
C ALA A 390 73.58 -13.04 -38.60
N ILE A 391 72.89 -13.20 -39.74
CA ILE A 391 73.03 -14.37 -40.61
C ILE A 391 74.43 -14.36 -41.26
N PRO A 392 75.26 -15.41 -41.05
CA PRO A 392 76.59 -15.47 -41.65
C PRO A 392 76.51 -15.54 -43.18
N ARG A 393 77.31 -14.74 -43.90
CA ARG A 393 77.31 -14.70 -45.38
C ARG A 393 78.50 -15.41 -46.05
N GLY A 394 79.59 -15.62 -45.32
CA GLY A 394 80.83 -16.21 -45.84
C GLY A 394 80.71 -17.70 -46.20
N ALA A 395 81.59 -18.20 -47.08
CA ALA A 395 81.57 -19.59 -47.56
C ALA A 395 82.48 -20.56 -46.79
N GLN A 396 83.10 -20.11 -45.68
CA GLN A 396 84.09 -20.87 -44.91
C GLN A 396 83.51 -21.42 -43.60
N GLY A 397 84.18 -22.41 -43.01
CA GLY A 397 83.79 -23.02 -41.72
C GLY A 397 82.48 -23.82 -41.81
N GLU A 398 81.64 -23.73 -40.77
CA GLU A 398 80.34 -24.41 -40.69
C GLU A 398 79.42 -24.09 -41.89
N MET A 399 79.52 -22.88 -42.47
CA MET A 399 78.70 -22.49 -43.63
C MET A 399 79.04 -23.27 -44.91
N ARG A 400 80.29 -23.76 -45.03
CA ARG A 400 80.69 -24.63 -46.14
C ARG A 400 79.95 -25.96 -46.09
N VAL A 401 79.78 -26.52 -44.88
CA VAL A 401 79.04 -27.77 -44.66
C VAL A 401 77.58 -27.57 -45.05
N ILE A 402 76.95 -26.48 -44.60
CA ILE A 402 75.55 -26.18 -44.92
C ILE A 402 75.33 -25.99 -46.43
N ARG A 403 76.15 -25.16 -47.09
CA ARG A 403 76.05 -24.96 -48.55
C ARG A 403 76.32 -26.24 -49.33
N GLY A 404 77.26 -27.05 -48.87
CA GLY A 404 77.56 -28.35 -49.46
C GLY A 404 76.38 -29.30 -49.39
N GLU A 405 75.67 -29.36 -48.25
CA GLU A 405 74.47 -30.18 -48.10
C GLU A 405 73.27 -29.66 -48.89
N ILE A 406 73.10 -28.33 -49.00
CA ILE A 406 72.04 -27.71 -49.84
C ILE A 406 72.24 -28.05 -51.33
N GLY A 407 73.48 -28.12 -51.79
CA GLY A 407 73.81 -28.44 -53.19
C GLY A 407 73.70 -29.92 -53.57
N ARG A 408 73.53 -30.83 -52.60
CA ARG A 408 73.39 -32.27 -52.86
C ARG A 408 71.97 -32.58 -53.33
N LYS A 409 71.85 -33.53 -54.27
CA LYS A 409 70.54 -34.03 -54.74
C LYS A 409 70.07 -35.30 -54.02
N HIS A 410 71.01 -36.12 -53.55
CA HIS A 410 70.77 -37.37 -52.84
C HIS A 410 71.87 -37.61 -51.78
N ALA A 411 71.66 -38.57 -50.88
CA ALA A 411 72.61 -38.95 -49.81
C ALA A 411 73.03 -37.77 -48.90
N HIS A 412 72.03 -37.04 -48.41
CA HIS A 412 72.24 -35.97 -47.42
C HIS A 412 72.82 -36.49 -46.12
N MET A 413 73.60 -35.64 -45.45
CA MET A 413 74.10 -35.91 -44.11
C MET A 413 72.92 -36.09 -43.13
N PRO A 414 72.92 -37.15 -42.29
CA PRO A 414 71.92 -37.31 -41.24
C PRO A 414 71.85 -36.06 -40.36
N LEU A 415 70.64 -35.60 -40.03
CA LEU A 415 70.41 -34.33 -39.33
C LEU A 415 71.24 -34.21 -38.04
N ARG A 416 71.36 -35.30 -37.27
CA ARG A 416 72.17 -35.32 -36.05
C ARG A 416 73.67 -35.05 -36.31
N LYS A 417 74.22 -35.55 -37.42
CA LYS A 417 75.61 -35.27 -37.83
C LYS A 417 75.75 -33.83 -38.33
N LEU A 418 74.75 -33.35 -39.08
CA LEU A 418 74.71 -31.97 -39.55
C LEU A 418 74.67 -30.97 -38.39
N MET A 419 73.83 -31.20 -37.38
CA MET A 419 73.76 -30.37 -36.17
C MET A 419 75.06 -30.40 -35.38
N LYS A 420 75.75 -31.56 -35.31
CA LYS A 420 77.09 -31.62 -34.69
C LYS A 420 78.14 -30.81 -35.46
N ALA A 421 78.07 -30.80 -36.80
CA ALA A 421 79.06 -30.16 -37.65
C ALA A 421 78.81 -28.66 -37.87
N ALA A 422 77.57 -28.20 -37.84
CA ALA A 422 77.18 -26.83 -38.22
C ALA A 422 76.02 -26.25 -37.38
N GLY A 423 75.72 -26.81 -36.21
CA GLY A 423 74.55 -26.47 -35.40
C GLY A 423 74.47 -25.00 -35.00
N ARG A 424 75.60 -24.38 -34.61
CA ARG A 424 75.66 -22.96 -34.22
C ARG A 424 75.30 -22.05 -35.38
N THR A 425 75.79 -22.35 -36.57
CA THR A 425 75.47 -21.58 -37.78
C THR A 425 74.03 -21.81 -38.22
N ILE A 426 73.51 -23.04 -38.12
CA ILE A 426 72.10 -23.34 -38.37
C ILE A 426 71.20 -22.53 -37.42
N GLN A 427 71.54 -22.47 -36.13
CA GLN A 427 70.80 -21.68 -35.15
C GLN A 427 70.85 -20.18 -35.44
N LYS A 428 71.95 -19.64 -35.96
CA LYS A 428 72.00 -18.23 -36.40
C LYS A 428 71.07 -17.95 -37.58
N ILE A 429 70.94 -18.90 -38.51
CA ILE A 429 70.00 -18.81 -39.65
C ILE A 429 68.56 -19.01 -39.18
N LYS A 430 68.32 -19.95 -38.26
CA LYS A 430 67.03 -20.33 -37.71
C LYS A 430 67.07 -20.25 -36.19
N PRO A 431 66.87 -19.07 -35.58
CA PRO A 431 67.02 -18.90 -34.13
C PRO A 431 65.91 -19.55 -33.31
N VAL A 432 64.77 -19.87 -33.93
CA VAL A 432 63.62 -20.52 -33.29
C VAL A 432 63.45 -21.91 -33.87
N PHE A 433 63.47 -22.92 -32.99
CA PHE A 433 63.23 -24.31 -33.34
C PHE A 433 61.87 -24.74 -32.78
N LEU A 434 61.04 -25.36 -33.62
CA LEU A 434 59.78 -25.97 -33.23
C LEU A 434 59.89 -27.47 -33.42
N MET A 435 59.97 -28.22 -32.32
CA MET A 435 60.30 -29.65 -32.33
C MET A 435 59.56 -30.36 -31.19
N SER A 436 59.20 -31.63 -31.40
CA SER A 436 58.74 -32.50 -30.31
C SER A 436 59.91 -32.90 -29.40
N PRO A 437 59.65 -33.28 -28.13
CA PRO A 437 60.70 -33.73 -27.20
C PRO A 437 61.60 -34.84 -27.77
N VAL A 438 60.98 -35.84 -28.41
CA VAL A 438 61.67 -36.96 -29.06
C VAL A 438 62.60 -36.46 -30.18
N SER A 439 62.14 -35.53 -31.01
CA SER A 439 62.95 -34.96 -32.09
C SER A 439 64.18 -34.22 -31.56
N VAL A 440 64.04 -33.52 -30.43
CA VAL A 440 65.18 -32.82 -29.79
C VAL A 440 66.22 -33.84 -29.33
N ALA A 441 65.80 -34.91 -28.65
CA ALA A 441 66.70 -35.97 -28.20
C ALA A 441 67.42 -36.68 -29.37
N GLN A 442 66.69 -36.95 -30.46
CA GLN A 442 67.21 -37.65 -31.63
C GLN A 442 68.17 -36.79 -32.45
N PHE A 443 67.86 -35.51 -32.67
CA PHE A 443 68.56 -34.68 -33.66
C PHE A 443 69.53 -33.66 -33.08
N LEU A 444 69.38 -33.25 -31.82
CA LEU A 444 70.22 -32.22 -31.19
C LEU A 444 71.23 -32.84 -30.21
N PRO A 445 72.45 -33.20 -30.68
CA PRO A 445 73.47 -33.74 -29.79
C PRO A 445 73.84 -32.72 -28.70
N PRO A 446 74.19 -33.17 -27.49
CA PRO A 446 74.60 -32.26 -26.41
C PRO A 446 75.73 -31.32 -26.84
N GLY A 447 75.62 -30.03 -26.51
CA GLY A 447 76.63 -29.00 -26.81
C GLY A 447 76.66 -28.49 -28.25
N SER A 448 75.77 -28.95 -29.15
CA SER A 448 75.74 -28.43 -30.52
C SER A 448 75.00 -27.10 -30.67
N VAL A 449 73.99 -26.86 -29.84
CA VAL A 449 73.15 -25.65 -29.81
C VAL A 449 72.65 -25.42 -28.39
N ASP A 450 72.48 -24.15 -28.01
CA ASP A 450 71.95 -23.71 -26.70
C ASP A 450 70.91 -22.61 -26.92
N PHE A 451 69.82 -22.58 -26.14
CA PHE A 451 68.73 -21.62 -26.30
C PHE A 451 68.59 -20.69 -25.09
N ASP A 452 68.17 -19.46 -25.34
CA ASP A 452 67.88 -18.52 -24.25
C ASP A 452 66.51 -18.79 -23.60
N LEU A 453 65.58 -19.40 -24.34
CA LEU A 453 64.21 -19.65 -23.92
C LEU A 453 63.68 -20.98 -24.48
N LEU A 454 63.12 -21.81 -23.60
CA LEU A 454 62.26 -22.93 -23.93
C LEU A 454 60.80 -22.54 -23.70
N VAL A 455 59.94 -22.77 -24.67
CA VAL A 455 58.49 -22.69 -24.50
C VAL A 455 57.93 -24.09 -24.63
N ILE A 456 57.31 -24.59 -23.57
CA ILE A 456 56.60 -25.87 -23.56
C ILE A 456 55.12 -25.55 -23.65
N ASP A 457 54.53 -25.82 -24.81
CA ASP A 457 53.09 -25.79 -25.00
C ASP A 457 52.50 -27.17 -24.63
N GLU A 458 51.25 -27.20 -24.18
CA GLU A 458 50.58 -28.41 -23.66
C GLU A 458 51.40 -29.16 -22.58
N ALA A 459 52.01 -28.40 -21.68
CA ALA A 459 52.91 -28.91 -20.66
C ALA A 459 52.29 -29.93 -19.69
N SER A 460 50.96 -29.95 -19.55
CA SER A 460 50.26 -30.98 -18.77
C SER A 460 50.41 -32.38 -19.37
N ARG A 461 50.80 -32.50 -20.65
CA ARG A 461 51.02 -33.76 -21.36
C ARG A 461 52.48 -34.17 -21.50
N LEU A 462 53.42 -33.41 -20.92
CA LEU A 462 54.85 -33.71 -20.99
C LEU A 462 55.34 -34.20 -19.63
N ARG A 463 55.92 -35.41 -19.59
CA ARG A 463 56.50 -35.96 -18.36
C ARG A 463 57.81 -35.24 -17.99
N PRO A 464 58.12 -35.04 -16.70
CA PRO A 464 59.34 -34.36 -16.27
C PRO A 464 60.63 -34.97 -16.85
N GLU A 465 60.71 -36.29 -16.96
CA GLU A 465 61.85 -37.02 -17.51
C GLU A 465 62.11 -36.70 -18.99
N ASP A 466 61.06 -36.57 -19.79
CA ASP A 466 61.14 -36.20 -21.20
C ASP A 466 61.51 -34.72 -21.39
N ALA A 467 61.14 -33.87 -20.42
CA ALA A 467 61.46 -32.45 -20.43
C ALA A 467 62.93 -32.17 -20.06
N LEU A 468 63.59 -33.05 -19.29
CA LEU A 468 64.93 -32.81 -18.75
C LEU A 468 65.96 -32.47 -19.85
N GLY A 469 65.92 -33.21 -20.97
CA GLY A 469 66.81 -32.95 -22.11
C GLY A 469 66.57 -31.60 -22.78
N LEU A 470 65.33 -31.09 -22.74
CA LEU A 470 64.96 -29.78 -23.27
C LEU A 470 65.48 -28.67 -22.34
N VAL A 471 65.19 -28.82 -21.04
CA VAL A 471 65.57 -27.84 -20.00
C VAL A 471 67.09 -27.69 -19.94
N ALA A 472 67.84 -28.78 -20.03
CA ALA A 472 69.31 -28.76 -19.97
C ALA A 472 69.99 -27.93 -21.08
N ARG A 473 69.28 -27.64 -22.19
CA ARG A 473 69.79 -26.86 -23.34
C ARG A 473 69.32 -25.41 -23.31
N CYS A 474 68.56 -24.99 -22.29
CA CYS A 474 67.87 -23.71 -22.26
C CYS A 474 68.18 -22.93 -20.97
N ARG A 475 68.28 -21.60 -21.08
CA ARG A 475 68.54 -20.73 -19.90
C ARG A 475 67.29 -20.42 -19.11
N ARG A 476 66.16 -20.31 -19.79
CA ARG A 476 64.85 -19.98 -19.21
C ARG A 476 63.80 -20.91 -19.79
N ILE A 477 62.78 -21.19 -19.00
CA ILE A 477 61.65 -22.03 -19.40
C ILE A 477 60.35 -21.26 -19.19
N VAL A 478 59.44 -21.39 -20.13
CA VAL A 478 58.05 -20.95 -20.02
C VAL A 478 57.20 -22.19 -20.27
N VAL A 479 56.35 -22.48 -19.30
CA VAL A 479 55.52 -23.68 -19.27
C VAL A 479 54.07 -23.23 -19.39
N ALA A 480 53.42 -23.62 -20.48
CA ALA A 480 52.03 -23.31 -20.77
C ALA A 480 51.24 -24.60 -20.90
N GLY A 481 50.11 -24.69 -20.20
CA GLY A 481 49.25 -25.87 -20.24
C GLY A 481 48.02 -25.66 -19.35
N ASP A 482 47.08 -26.60 -19.44
CA ASP A 482 45.88 -26.62 -18.62
C ASP A 482 45.98 -27.73 -17.57
N THR A 483 45.89 -27.33 -16.31
CA THR A 483 45.86 -28.22 -15.12
C THR A 483 44.71 -29.22 -15.13
N LYS A 484 43.63 -28.97 -15.90
CA LYS A 484 42.45 -29.84 -15.98
C LYS A 484 42.49 -30.83 -17.15
N GLN A 485 43.48 -30.72 -18.03
CA GLN A 485 43.64 -31.70 -19.11
C GLN A 485 44.23 -33.02 -18.59
N LEU A 486 43.87 -34.13 -19.24
CA LEU A 486 44.34 -35.46 -18.86
C LEU A 486 45.88 -35.55 -18.93
N PRO A 487 46.52 -36.16 -17.92
CA PRO A 487 47.96 -36.43 -17.94
C PRO A 487 48.33 -37.38 -19.10
N PRO A 488 49.61 -37.43 -19.50
CA PRO A 488 50.02 -38.25 -20.64
C PRO A 488 49.73 -39.74 -20.43
N ALA A 489 49.12 -40.37 -21.43
CA ALA A 489 48.81 -41.80 -21.40
C ALA A 489 50.08 -42.64 -21.20
N GLY A 490 50.16 -43.38 -20.08
CA GLY A 490 51.31 -44.18 -19.69
C GLY A 490 51.50 -45.41 -20.58
N PHE A 491 52.26 -45.26 -21.66
CA PHE A 491 52.67 -46.39 -22.49
C PHE A 491 53.79 -47.22 -21.84
N PHE A 492 54.63 -46.59 -21.00
CA PHE A 492 55.75 -47.25 -20.29
C PHE A 492 55.32 -47.97 -19.00
N ASP A 493 54.27 -47.50 -18.32
CA ASP A 493 53.77 -48.15 -17.11
C ASP A 493 53.28 -49.59 -17.40
N ARG A 494 52.83 -49.85 -18.63
CA ARG A 494 52.48 -51.21 -19.07
C ARG A 494 53.67 -52.14 -19.23
N THR A 495 54.84 -51.64 -19.66
CA THR A 495 56.02 -52.50 -19.88
C THR A 495 56.69 -52.88 -18.56
N ILE A 496 56.65 -52.00 -17.56
CA ILE A 496 57.15 -52.31 -16.20
C ILE A 496 56.14 -53.19 -15.44
N ALA A 497 54.83 -53.03 -15.68
CA ALA A 497 53.82 -53.92 -15.12
C ALA A 497 53.89 -55.34 -15.71
N ASP A 498 54.17 -55.49 -17.01
CA ASP A 498 54.28 -56.82 -17.65
C ASP A 498 55.56 -57.59 -17.24
N GLU A 499 56.62 -56.92 -16.76
CA GLU A 499 57.81 -57.61 -16.20
C GLU A 499 57.66 -57.96 -14.71
N ALA A 500 56.60 -57.50 -14.03
CA ALA A 500 56.35 -57.79 -12.61
C ALA A 500 55.42 -59.00 -12.36
N ASP A 501 54.83 -59.60 -13.41
CA ASP A 501 53.90 -60.75 -13.28
C ASP A 501 54.57 -62.11 -13.54
N SER A 502 55.87 -62.24 -13.23
CA SER A 502 56.59 -63.51 -13.32
C SER A 502 57.65 -63.63 -12.23
N GLY A 503 57.22 -63.87 -10.99
CA GLY A 503 58.14 -64.17 -9.88
C GLY A 503 57.47 -64.20 -8.52
N ASP A 504 57.00 -65.36 -8.10
CA ASP A 504 56.58 -65.67 -6.74
C ASP A 504 57.79 -65.56 -5.78
N GLY A 505 57.81 -64.57 -4.88
CA GLY A 505 58.97 -64.37 -4.00
C GLY A 505 58.95 -63.09 -3.14
N LYS A 506 58.26 -63.18 -1.99
CA LYS A 506 58.47 -62.43 -0.72
C LYS A 506 59.03 -61.00 -0.77
N GLU A 507 58.12 -60.08 -0.44
CA GLU A 507 58.30 -58.75 0.13
C GLU A 507 59.62 -58.54 0.92
N THR A 508 60.43 -57.60 0.44
CA THR A 508 61.14 -56.60 1.27
C THR A 508 61.29 -55.34 0.43
N ALA A 509 60.21 -54.56 0.34
CA ALA A 509 60.21 -53.27 -0.33
C ALA A 509 60.89 -52.20 0.54
N THR A 510 62.21 -52.07 0.44
CA THR A 510 62.87 -50.79 0.74
C THR A 510 62.54 -49.81 -0.38
N GLN A 511 61.40 -49.15 -0.25
CA GLN A 511 61.03 -47.98 -1.06
C GLN A 511 61.99 -46.84 -0.74
N HIS A 512 63.13 -46.75 -1.45
CA HIS A 512 63.73 -45.44 -1.72
C HIS A 512 62.90 -44.83 -2.85
N LYS A 513 61.76 -44.23 -2.48
CA LYS A 513 60.98 -43.34 -3.33
C LYS A 513 61.79 -42.05 -3.47
N ASP A 514 62.50 -41.90 -4.58
CA ASP A 514 63.04 -40.60 -4.96
C ASP A 514 61.87 -39.63 -5.20
N PRO A 515 61.81 -38.45 -4.56
CA PRO A 515 60.65 -37.54 -4.59
C PRO A 515 60.44 -36.82 -5.95
N ILE A 516 61.10 -37.27 -7.02
CA ILE A 516 61.05 -36.64 -8.35
C ILE A 516 60.13 -37.41 -9.31
N THR A 517 59.82 -38.68 -9.03
CA THR A 517 58.96 -39.54 -9.88
C THR A 517 57.47 -39.50 -9.55
N ASP A 518 57.05 -38.80 -8.49
CA ASP A 518 55.63 -38.69 -8.08
C ASP A 518 54.86 -37.56 -8.82
N PHE A 519 55.47 -36.86 -9.80
CA PHE A 519 54.80 -35.80 -10.57
C PHE A 519 54.35 -36.27 -11.96
N GLU A 520 53.05 -36.17 -12.25
CA GLU A 520 52.43 -36.64 -13.49
C GLU A 520 52.83 -35.82 -14.74
N SER A 521 53.26 -34.56 -14.56
CA SER A 521 53.67 -33.67 -15.66
C SER A 521 54.66 -32.60 -15.24
N ILE A 522 55.39 -32.03 -16.21
CA ILE A 522 56.29 -30.89 -16.00
C ILE A 522 55.53 -29.64 -15.51
N LEU A 523 54.26 -29.48 -15.87
CA LEU A 523 53.39 -28.41 -15.36
C LEU A 523 53.19 -28.55 -13.85
N SER A 524 52.76 -29.74 -13.38
CA SER A 524 52.55 -30.01 -11.95
C SER A 524 53.84 -29.87 -11.14
N LEU A 525 54.98 -30.26 -11.70
CA LEU A 525 56.29 -30.09 -11.06
C LEU A 525 56.66 -28.61 -10.91
N CYS A 526 56.39 -27.78 -11.92
CA CYS A 526 56.65 -26.34 -11.89
C CYS A 526 55.80 -25.62 -10.85
N GLU A 527 54.52 -25.98 -10.74
CA GLU A 527 53.60 -25.45 -9.72
C GLU A 527 54.01 -25.87 -8.31
N ALA A 528 54.34 -27.15 -8.12
CA ALA A 528 54.80 -27.67 -6.82
C ALA A 528 56.12 -27.04 -6.36
N ARG A 529 56.98 -26.61 -7.29
CA ARG A 529 58.21 -25.88 -7.00
C ARG A 529 58.01 -24.38 -6.77
N GLY A 530 56.77 -23.88 -6.83
CA GLY A 530 56.41 -22.50 -6.53
C GLY A 530 56.87 -21.51 -7.60
N LEU A 531 56.98 -21.94 -8.87
CA LEU A 531 57.21 -21.01 -9.97
C LEU A 531 56.01 -20.07 -10.14
N GLU A 532 56.26 -18.80 -10.48
CA GLU A 532 55.20 -17.81 -10.69
C GLU A 532 54.25 -18.27 -11.80
N SER A 533 52.98 -18.47 -11.46
CA SER A 533 51.94 -18.85 -12.41
C SER A 533 51.02 -17.66 -12.71
N ARG A 534 50.54 -17.57 -13.96
CA ARG A 534 49.54 -16.59 -14.38
C ARG A 534 48.55 -17.24 -15.33
N MET A 535 47.26 -17.05 -15.08
CA MET A 535 46.21 -17.49 -15.99
C MET A 535 46.17 -16.58 -17.22
N LEU A 536 46.19 -17.17 -18.42
CA LEU A 536 46.03 -16.44 -19.67
C LEU A 536 44.56 -16.02 -19.82
N ARG A 537 44.29 -14.71 -19.79
CA ARG A 537 42.92 -14.14 -19.76
C ARG A 537 42.23 -14.05 -21.14
N TRP A 538 42.84 -14.57 -22.21
CA TRP A 538 42.32 -14.45 -23.58
C TRP A 538 41.27 -15.49 -23.97
N HIS A 539 41.06 -16.54 -23.17
CA HIS A 539 40.14 -17.63 -23.52
C HIS A 539 38.77 -17.56 -22.84
N ASP A 540 38.54 -16.59 -21.93
CA ASP A 540 37.22 -16.33 -21.37
C ASP A 540 36.45 -15.37 -22.29
N PRO A 541 35.31 -15.77 -22.89
CA PRO A 541 34.51 -14.90 -23.77
C PRO A 541 33.83 -13.73 -23.03
N VAL A 542 34.07 -13.56 -21.72
CA VAL A 542 33.27 -12.71 -20.85
C VAL A 542 33.74 -11.24 -20.84
N ALA A 543 34.90 -10.91 -21.43
CA ALA A 543 35.46 -9.55 -21.37
C ALA A 543 35.42 -8.75 -22.69
N ALA A 544 34.79 -9.26 -23.76
CA ALA A 544 34.75 -8.58 -25.07
C ALA A 544 33.34 -8.46 -25.66
N THR A 545 32.37 -8.05 -24.85
CA THR A 545 31.09 -7.50 -25.33
C THR A 545 31.01 -6.02 -24.98
N VAL A 546 31.75 -5.21 -25.74
CA VAL A 546 31.31 -3.83 -25.98
C VAL A 546 30.13 -3.94 -26.95
N PRO A 547 28.91 -3.52 -26.58
CA PRO A 547 27.80 -3.55 -27.51
C PRO A 547 28.07 -2.52 -28.62
N ASP A 548 28.20 -3.00 -29.85
CA ASP A 548 28.18 -2.18 -31.05
C ASP A 548 26.84 -1.43 -31.12
N ARG A 549 26.84 -0.20 -30.61
CA ARG A 549 25.78 0.81 -30.78
C ARG A 549 26.24 1.84 -31.81
N SER A 550 26.46 1.41 -33.04
CA SER A 550 26.41 2.36 -34.17
C SER A 550 26.15 1.64 -35.47
N LEU A 551 24.90 1.70 -35.93
CA LEU A 551 24.56 1.81 -37.37
C LEU A 551 23.04 2.05 -37.49
N PRO A 552 22.59 3.29 -37.78
CA PRO A 552 21.23 3.51 -38.24
C PRO A 552 21.09 2.93 -39.65
N ARG A 553 20.36 1.82 -39.77
CA ARG A 553 19.80 1.39 -41.05
C ARG A 553 18.67 2.36 -41.42
N GLY A 554 18.94 3.22 -42.39
CA GLY A 554 17.90 4.02 -43.03
C GLY A 554 18.45 4.96 -44.08
N ILE A 555 17.95 4.80 -45.31
CA ILE A 555 17.94 5.76 -46.42
C ILE A 555 19.15 5.67 -47.39
N LEU A 556 18.97 4.93 -48.49
CA LEU A 556 19.03 5.43 -49.88
C LEU A 556 19.04 4.28 -50.93
N LYS A 557 17.85 3.98 -51.47
CA LYS A 557 17.45 3.77 -52.88
C LYS A 557 16.35 2.73 -53.02
#